data_AF-A0A956HW23-F1
#
_entry.id   AF-A0A956HW23-F1
#
_cell.length_a   1.000
_cell.length_b   1.000
_cell.length_c   1.000
_cell.angle_alpha   90.00
_cell.angle_beta   90.00
_cell.angle_gamma   90.00
#
_symmetry.space_group_name_H-M   'P 1'
#
loop_
_entity.id
_entity.type
_entity.pdbx_description
1 polymer ?
#
loop_
_entity_poly.entity_id
_entity_poly.type
_entity_poly.pdbx_seq_one_letter_code
_entity_poly.pdbx_strand_id
1 'polypeptide(L)'
;MRPTRWALLVLVLSGSARAQDAPPTAAFPAEPEPAVAPNAAPPPPAPTPPLVPPPAPAWPAPRLSWSGAPAPDGRRGDPPERRWYGGEVLATDAASLTLGAGGAAVPALWVPAIAGYMVGAPLVHLFEGHPGKCLGSFGLRLSPLAILAVGLAAASSPEDEQFLSDGQAAALVAAAVSIPIVMVVDAAAIAWEDTEPSPGIRARPSIIVTDSAVAATLSGTF
;
A
#
# COMPACT_ATOMS: atom_id res chain seq x y z
N MET A 1 17.37 16.10 1.51
CA MET A 1 16.18 16.04 2.39
C MET A 1 16.15 14.68 3.05
N ARG A 2 15.86 14.61 4.36
CA ARG A 2 15.98 13.37 5.16
C ARG A 2 14.83 12.41 4.82
N PRO A 3 15.04 11.07 4.79
CA PRO A 3 13.95 10.12 4.72
C PRO A 3 13.26 10.07 6.09
N THR A 4 12.12 10.75 6.21
CA THR A 4 11.25 10.63 7.38
C THR A 4 10.55 9.29 7.29
N ARG A 5 11.01 8.31 8.07
CA ARG A 5 10.34 7.02 8.25
C ARG A 5 9.04 7.26 9.01
N TRP A 6 7.95 7.48 8.27
CA TRP A 6 6.61 7.44 8.86
C TRP A 6 6.22 5.98 9.03
N ALA A 7 6.07 5.56 10.29
CA ALA A 7 5.47 4.28 10.61
C ALA A 7 3.97 4.38 10.27
N LEU A 8 3.59 3.91 9.09
CA LEU A 8 2.21 3.72 8.70
C LEU A 8 1.63 2.58 9.56
N LEU A 9 0.86 2.93 10.58
CA LEU A 9 0.07 1.96 11.33
C LEU A 9 -1.11 1.52 10.43
N VAL A 10 -0.86 0.54 9.57
CA VAL A 10 -1.92 -0.15 8.82
C VAL A 10 -2.64 -1.05 9.82
N LEU A 11 -3.80 -0.61 10.30
CA LEU A 11 -4.71 -1.47 11.02
C LEU A 11 -5.37 -2.40 9.99
N VAL A 12 -4.72 -3.52 9.68
CA VAL A 12 -5.33 -4.60 8.92
C VAL A 12 -6.40 -5.22 9.82
N LEU A 13 -7.64 -4.78 9.67
CA LEU A 13 -8.81 -5.54 10.10
C LEU A 13 -8.90 -6.78 9.20
N SER A 14 -8.11 -7.81 9.54
CA SER A 14 -8.39 -9.17 9.09
C SER A 14 -9.72 -9.58 9.70
N GLY A 15 -10.81 -9.31 8.98
CA GLY A 15 -12.08 -9.97 9.22
C GLY A 15 -11.87 -11.45 9.00
N SER A 16 -11.63 -12.19 10.08
CA SER A 16 -11.73 -13.64 10.06
C SER A 16 -13.15 -13.96 9.63
N ALA A 17 -13.34 -14.45 8.41
CA ALA A 17 -14.55 -15.16 8.05
C ALA A 17 -14.69 -16.29 9.07
N ARG A 18 -15.58 -16.12 10.05
CA ARG A 18 -15.97 -17.21 10.94
C ARG A 18 -16.60 -18.26 10.05
N ALA A 19 -15.88 -19.35 9.85
CA ALA A 19 -16.46 -20.59 9.39
C ALA A 19 -17.68 -20.88 10.27
N GLN A 20 -18.84 -21.06 9.64
CA GLN A 20 -20.04 -21.53 10.31
C GLN A 20 -19.71 -22.80 11.09
N ASP A 21 -20.22 -22.83 12.32
CA ASP A 21 -19.91 -23.82 13.36
C ASP A 21 -20.01 -25.26 12.85
N ALA A 22 -18.87 -25.94 12.80
CA ALA A 22 -18.83 -27.40 12.85
C ALA A 22 -19.34 -27.86 14.23
N PRO A 23 -20.05 -28.99 14.32
CA PRO A 23 -20.56 -29.50 15.58
C PRO A 23 -19.42 -29.71 16.59
N PRO A 24 -19.67 -29.50 17.90
CA PRO A 24 -18.65 -29.58 18.93
C PRO A 24 -18.04 -30.99 18.97
N THR A 25 -16.79 -31.11 18.53
CA THR A 25 -15.95 -32.27 18.80
C THR A 25 -15.84 -32.43 20.31
N ALA A 26 -16.23 -33.59 20.82
CA ALA A 26 -16.15 -33.91 22.24
C ALA A 26 -14.75 -33.63 22.78
N ALA A 27 -14.68 -32.80 23.82
CA ALA A 27 -13.42 -32.44 24.47
C ALA A 27 -12.78 -33.70 25.07
N PHE A 28 -11.57 -34.02 24.61
CA PHE A 28 -10.73 -35.00 25.30
C PHE A 28 -10.29 -34.43 26.65
N PRO A 29 -10.29 -35.24 27.73
CA PRO A 29 -9.82 -34.80 29.04
C PRO A 29 -8.36 -34.35 28.94
N ALA A 30 -8.08 -33.15 29.45
CA ALA A 30 -6.75 -32.57 29.47
C ALA A 30 -5.79 -33.46 30.26
N GLU A 31 -4.69 -33.83 29.62
CA GLU A 31 -3.57 -34.54 30.24
C GLU A 31 -2.89 -33.60 31.26
N PRO A 32 -2.62 -34.07 32.50
CA PRO A 32 -2.02 -33.22 33.52
C PRO A 32 -0.61 -32.79 33.13
N GLU A 33 -0.35 -31.48 33.16
CA GLU A 33 0.98 -30.92 32.89
C GLU A 33 2.03 -31.48 33.86
N PRO A 34 3.19 -31.95 33.37
CA PRO A 34 4.28 -32.39 34.22
C PRO A 34 4.88 -31.21 34.98
N ALA A 35 5.07 -31.40 36.29
CA ALA A 35 5.66 -30.41 37.18
C ALA A 35 7.09 -30.05 36.73
N VAL A 36 7.27 -28.80 36.29
CA VAL A 36 8.57 -28.25 35.88
C VAL A 36 9.43 -28.02 37.13
N ALA A 37 10.55 -28.74 37.22
CA ALA A 37 11.52 -28.58 38.29
C ALA A 37 12.18 -27.19 38.23
N PRO A 38 12.56 -26.60 39.40
CA PRO A 38 13.20 -25.29 39.46
C PRO A 38 14.54 -25.30 38.71
N ASN A 39 14.62 -24.43 37.70
CA ASN A 39 15.76 -24.29 36.81
C ASN A 39 16.97 -23.76 37.61
N ALA A 40 18.07 -24.52 37.66
CA ALA A 40 19.28 -24.13 38.37
C ALA A 40 19.93 -22.91 37.69
N ALA A 41 20.38 -21.94 38.50
CA ALA A 41 21.05 -20.75 37.99
C ALA A 41 22.32 -21.12 37.21
N PRO A 42 22.56 -20.53 36.02
CA PRO A 42 23.75 -20.83 35.24
C PRO A 42 25.03 -20.36 35.96
N PRO A 43 26.15 -21.09 35.80
CA PRO A 43 27.42 -20.71 36.40
C PRO A 43 27.95 -19.39 35.79
N PRO A 44 28.76 -18.63 36.55
CA PRO A 44 29.35 -17.39 36.06
C PRO A 44 30.27 -17.66 34.85
N PRO A 45 30.26 -16.76 33.84
CA PRO A 45 31.09 -16.91 32.65
C PRO A 45 32.58 -16.85 33.00
N ALA A 46 33.38 -17.69 32.35
CA ALA A 46 34.83 -17.70 32.49
C ALA A 46 35.46 -16.39 31.97
N PRO A 47 36.59 -15.92 32.55
CA PRO A 47 37.27 -14.72 32.10
C PRO A 47 37.76 -14.87 30.66
N THR A 48 37.37 -13.92 29.80
CA THR A 48 37.76 -13.87 28.39
C THR A 48 39.27 -13.63 28.27
N PRO A 49 40.01 -14.43 27.48
CA PRO A 49 41.43 -14.18 27.23
C PRO A 49 41.62 -12.82 26.51
N PRO A 50 42.76 -12.14 26.73
CA PRO A 50 43.06 -10.88 26.06
C PRO A 50 43.14 -11.08 24.54
N LEU A 51 42.35 -10.29 23.82
CA LEU A 51 42.35 -10.25 22.35
C LEU A 51 43.71 -9.75 21.86
N VAL A 52 44.47 -10.63 21.18
CA VAL A 52 45.60 -10.22 20.35
C VAL A 52 45.01 -9.53 19.12
N PRO A 53 45.28 -8.24 18.87
CA PRO A 53 44.77 -7.56 17.68
C PRO A 53 45.34 -8.24 16.43
N PRO A 54 44.50 -8.53 15.42
CA PRO A 54 44.97 -9.08 14.17
C PRO A 54 45.98 -8.12 13.51
N PRO A 55 46.98 -8.63 12.77
CA PRO A 55 47.92 -7.79 12.04
C PRO A 55 47.15 -6.87 11.10
N ALA A 56 47.51 -5.58 11.10
CA ALA A 56 46.86 -4.58 10.27
C ALA A 56 46.92 -5.01 8.79
N PRO A 57 45.79 -5.00 8.06
CA PRO A 57 45.78 -5.36 6.65
C PRO A 57 46.72 -4.42 5.89
N ALA A 58 47.63 -5.00 5.11
CA ALA A 58 48.48 -4.25 4.20
C ALA A 58 47.59 -3.68 3.08
N TRP A 59 47.20 -2.43 3.22
CA TRP A 59 46.44 -1.73 2.19
C TRP A 59 47.33 -1.57 0.95
N PRO A 60 46.93 -2.08 -0.23
CA PRO A 60 47.63 -1.76 -1.46
C PRO A 60 47.60 -0.24 -1.65
N ALA A 61 48.76 0.33 -2.02
CA ALA A 61 48.89 1.76 -2.26
C ALA A 61 47.79 2.23 -3.24
N PRO A 62 47.09 3.34 -2.95
CA PRO A 62 46.05 3.86 -3.82
C PRO A 62 46.66 4.17 -5.19
N ARG A 63 46.31 3.37 -6.19
CA ARG A 63 46.60 3.71 -7.59
C ARG A 63 45.66 4.85 -7.95
N LEU A 64 46.21 6.05 -8.09
CA LEU A 64 45.53 7.19 -8.72
C LEU A 64 45.34 6.84 -10.21
N SER A 65 44.31 6.05 -10.52
CA SER A 65 43.82 5.99 -11.89
C SER A 65 43.12 7.32 -12.13
N TRP A 66 43.73 8.17 -12.95
CA TRP A 66 43.05 9.31 -13.54
C TRP A 66 41.92 8.76 -14.42
N SER A 67 40.76 8.52 -13.82
CA SER A 67 39.55 8.21 -14.56
C SER A 67 39.28 9.42 -15.43
N GLY A 68 39.24 9.21 -16.75
CA GLY A 68 38.79 10.23 -17.69
C GLY A 68 37.49 10.87 -17.21
N ALA A 69 37.25 12.11 -17.63
CA ALA A 69 36.02 12.85 -17.33
C ALA A 69 34.81 11.88 -17.37
N PRO A 70 33.95 11.87 -16.33
CA PRO A 70 32.81 10.95 -16.29
C PRO A 70 32.10 11.03 -17.63
N ALA A 71 32.01 9.90 -18.32
CA ALA A 71 31.30 9.84 -19.58
C ALA A 71 29.92 10.44 -19.32
N PRO A 72 29.46 11.43 -20.11
CA PRO A 72 28.18 12.08 -19.91
C PRO A 72 27.15 10.97 -19.77
N ASP A 73 26.54 10.91 -18.59
CA ASP A 73 25.67 9.85 -18.15
C ASP A 73 24.59 9.74 -19.22
N GLY A 74 24.65 8.68 -20.04
CA GLY A 74 23.87 8.52 -21.27
C GLY A 74 22.36 8.39 -21.04
N ARG A 75 21.83 8.81 -19.89
CA ARG A 75 20.43 8.77 -19.49
C ARG A 75 19.61 9.97 -19.96
N ARG A 76 20.14 10.83 -20.85
CA ARG A 76 19.32 11.81 -21.58
C ARG A 76 18.52 11.08 -22.66
N GLY A 77 17.44 10.40 -22.28
CA GLY A 77 16.51 9.83 -23.27
C GLY A 77 15.55 8.76 -22.76
N ASP A 78 15.81 8.14 -21.63
CA ASP A 78 14.87 7.13 -21.11
C ASP A 78 13.61 7.86 -20.60
N PRO A 79 12.40 7.46 -21.06
CA PRO A 79 11.18 8.02 -20.51
C PRO A 79 11.09 7.72 -19.01
N PRO A 80 10.49 8.62 -18.20
CA PRO A 80 10.31 8.37 -16.78
C PRO A 80 9.54 7.05 -16.57
N GLU A 81 9.98 6.26 -15.59
CA GLU A 81 9.24 5.08 -15.17
C GLU A 81 7.96 5.53 -14.45
N ARG A 82 6.86 4.80 -14.64
CA ARG A 82 5.59 5.11 -13.98
C ARG A 82 5.27 4.04 -12.95
N ARG A 83 5.10 4.46 -11.69
CA ARG A 83 4.66 3.60 -10.60
C ARG A 83 3.17 3.81 -10.34
N TRP A 84 2.43 2.71 -10.24
CA TRP A 84 1.02 2.74 -9.86
C TRP A 84 0.88 2.64 -8.34
N TYR A 85 0.08 3.54 -7.74
CA TYR A 85 -0.28 3.53 -6.31
C TYR A 85 -1.82 3.57 -6.12
N GLY A 86 -2.57 3.10 -7.12
CA GLY A 86 -4.03 3.03 -7.02
C GLY A 86 -4.54 1.99 -6.03
N GLY A 87 -3.70 1.05 -5.58
CA GLY A 87 -4.06 0.07 -4.55
C GLY A 87 -4.43 0.73 -3.22
N GLU A 88 -3.66 1.74 -2.79
CA GLU A 88 -3.91 2.52 -1.58
C GLU A 88 -5.21 3.32 -1.67
N VAL A 89 -5.48 3.92 -2.84
CA VAL A 89 -6.74 4.63 -3.14
C VAL A 89 -7.94 3.67 -3.02
N LEU A 90 -7.88 2.53 -3.71
CA LEU A 90 -8.95 1.51 -3.67
C LEU A 90 -9.18 0.95 -2.27
N ALA A 91 -8.13 0.79 -1.46
CA ALA A 91 -8.26 0.33 -0.09
C ALA A 91 -9.03 1.33 0.79
N THR A 92 -8.71 2.63 0.68
CA THR A 92 -9.46 3.68 1.39
C THR A 92 -10.93 3.74 0.95
N ASP A 93 -11.21 3.53 -0.33
CA ASP A 93 -12.57 3.49 -0.84
C ASP A 93 -13.35 2.26 -0.38
N ALA A 94 -12.73 1.08 -0.43
CA ALA A 94 -13.35 -0.16 0.03
C ALA A 94 -13.71 -0.06 1.53
N ALA A 95 -12.85 0.54 2.35
CA ALA A 95 -13.13 0.80 3.76
C ALA A 95 -14.35 1.71 3.94
N SER A 96 -14.43 2.80 3.15
CA SER A 96 -15.54 3.75 3.18
C SER A 96 -16.87 3.13 2.74
N LEU A 97 -16.85 2.34 1.67
CA LEU A 97 -18.02 1.58 1.20
C LEU A 97 -18.49 0.54 2.22
N THR A 98 -17.56 -0.15 2.88
CA THR A 98 -17.88 -1.12 3.92
C THR A 98 -18.58 -0.45 5.10
N LEU A 99 -18.09 0.72 5.53
CA LEU A 99 -18.76 1.53 6.55
C LEU A 99 -20.14 2.00 6.09
N GLY A 100 -20.28 2.42 4.83
CA GLY A 100 -21.55 2.85 4.25
C GLY A 100 -22.59 1.72 4.24
N ALA A 101 -22.19 0.52 3.82
CA ALA A 101 -23.04 -0.67 3.88
C ALA A 101 -23.47 -0.98 5.34
N GLY A 102 -22.57 -0.86 6.31
CA GLY A 102 -22.88 -0.98 7.74
C GLY A 102 -23.85 0.11 8.25
N GLY A 103 -23.89 1.27 7.59
CA GLY A 103 -24.79 2.38 7.87
C GLY A 103 -26.29 2.02 7.79
N ALA A 104 -26.64 1.03 6.97
CA ALA A 104 -28.01 0.52 6.89
C ALA A 104 -28.48 -0.13 8.21
N ALA A 105 -27.55 -0.74 8.97
CA ALA A 105 -27.83 -1.33 10.28
C ALA A 105 -27.52 -0.36 11.43
N VAL A 106 -26.48 0.46 11.30
CA VAL A 106 -26.01 1.40 12.31
C VAL A 106 -25.87 2.79 11.68
N PRO A 107 -26.92 3.64 11.72
CA PRO A 107 -26.95 4.91 10.99
C PRO A 107 -25.78 5.86 11.28
N ALA A 108 -25.18 5.79 12.47
CA ALA A 108 -24.00 6.58 12.83
C ALA A 108 -22.77 6.30 11.94
N LEU A 109 -22.71 5.16 11.24
CA LEU A 109 -21.61 4.82 10.33
C LEU A 109 -21.68 5.56 8.98
N TRP A 110 -22.81 6.17 8.62
CA TRP A 110 -22.91 6.96 7.38
C TRP A 110 -21.97 8.16 7.37
N VAL A 111 -21.82 8.85 8.50
CA VAL A 111 -20.94 10.02 8.60
C VAL A 111 -19.48 9.67 8.30
N PRO A 112 -18.83 8.70 8.98
CA PRO A 112 -17.47 8.31 8.66
C PRO A 112 -17.35 7.63 7.29
N ALA A 113 -18.38 6.95 6.78
CA ALA A 113 -18.37 6.40 5.43
C ALA A 113 -18.29 7.50 4.36
N ILE A 114 -19.15 8.51 4.46
CA ILE A 114 -19.18 9.64 3.52
C ILE A 114 -17.90 10.46 3.66
N ALA A 115 -17.46 10.76 4.88
CA ALA A 115 -16.22 11.49 5.09
C ALA A 115 -15.00 10.71 4.55
N GLY A 116 -14.88 9.43 4.88
CA GLY A 116 -13.83 8.54 4.37
C GLY A 116 -13.81 8.48 2.85
N TYR A 117 -14.97 8.36 2.21
CA TYR A 117 -15.07 8.43 0.76
C TYR A 117 -14.63 9.80 0.25
N MET A 118 -15.09 10.91 0.83
CA MET A 118 -14.77 12.24 0.32
C MET A 118 -13.31 12.64 0.46
N VAL A 119 -12.62 12.21 1.54
CA VAL A 119 -11.24 12.66 1.81
C VAL A 119 -10.18 11.56 1.74
N GLY A 120 -10.55 10.27 1.76
CA GLY A 120 -9.63 9.15 1.82
C GLY A 120 -8.60 9.15 0.69
N ALA A 121 -9.05 8.97 -0.56
CA ALA A 121 -8.15 8.97 -1.71
C ALA A 121 -7.48 10.33 -1.97
N PRO A 122 -8.15 11.49 -1.84
CA PRO A 122 -7.47 12.79 -1.91
C PRO A 122 -6.29 12.90 -0.94
N LEU A 123 -6.44 12.42 0.29
CA LEU A 123 -5.35 12.38 1.26
C LEU A 123 -4.23 11.43 0.83
N VAL A 124 -4.53 10.28 0.24
CA VAL A 124 -3.51 9.39 -0.34
C VAL A 124 -2.68 10.14 -1.40
N HIS A 125 -3.31 10.82 -2.34
CA HIS A 125 -2.58 11.63 -3.33
C HIS A 125 -1.73 12.73 -2.69
N LEU A 126 -2.26 13.39 -1.65
CA LEU A 126 -1.53 14.42 -0.92
C LEU A 126 -0.29 13.86 -0.21
N PHE A 127 -0.42 12.69 0.42
CA PHE A 127 0.69 12.02 1.12
C PHE A 127 1.76 11.48 0.17
N GLU A 128 1.38 11.08 -1.04
CA GLU A 128 2.32 10.76 -2.13
C GLU A 128 2.93 12.01 -2.78
N GLY A 129 2.70 13.22 -2.24
CA GLY A 129 3.31 14.46 -2.74
C GLY A 129 2.64 15.05 -3.99
N HIS A 130 1.38 14.68 -4.27
CA HIS A 130 0.66 15.08 -5.48
C HIS A 130 -0.57 15.98 -5.19
N PRO A 131 -0.39 17.26 -4.80
CA PRO A 131 -1.51 18.14 -4.42
C PRO A 131 -2.49 18.41 -5.57
N GLY A 132 -2.00 18.47 -6.82
CA GLY A 132 -2.88 18.63 -7.99
C GLY A 132 -3.80 17.42 -8.21
N LYS A 133 -3.28 16.21 -7.98
CA LYS A 133 -4.05 14.95 -8.04
C LYS A 133 -5.04 14.84 -6.89
N CYS A 134 -4.65 15.30 -5.69
CA CYS A 134 -5.56 15.44 -4.55
C CYS A 134 -6.78 16.30 -4.90
N LEU A 135 -6.56 17.49 -5.47
CA LEU A 135 -7.68 18.38 -5.86
C LEU A 135 -8.54 17.76 -6.97
N GLY A 136 -7.92 17.11 -7.95
CA GLY A 136 -8.63 16.42 -9.03
C GLY A 136 -9.50 15.26 -8.51
N SER A 137 -8.95 14.41 -7.65
CA SER A 137 -9.67 13.30 -6.99
C SER A 137 -10.83 13.83 -6.15
N PHE A 138 -10.61 14.88 -5.35
CA PHE A 138 -11.66 15.51 -4.55
C PHE A 138 -12.80 16.06 -5.44
N GLY A 139 -12.46 16.76 -6.51
CA GLY A 139 -13.45 17.27 -7.47
C GLY A 139 -14.24 16.14 -8.14
N LEU A 140 -13.57 15.05 -8.54
CA LEU A 140 -14.22 13.89 -9.13
C LEU A 140 -15.20 13.24 -8.14
N ARG A 141 -14.89 13.21 -6.84
CA ARG A 141 -15.75 12.65 -5.78
C ARG A 141 -16.97 13.49 -5.45
N LEU A 142 -17.02 14.75 -5.87
CA LEU A 142 -18.24 15.57 -5.81
C LEU A 142 -19.23 15.22 -6.93
N SER A 143 -18.81 14.52 -7.98
CA SER A 143 -19.68 14.23 -9.12
C SER A 143 -20.92 13.38 -8.79
N PRO A 144 -20.89 12.36 -7.89
CA PRO A 144 -22.11 11.67 -7.46
C PRO A 144 -23.12 12.60 -6.80
N LEU A 145 -22.66 13.59 -6.03
CA LEU A 145 -23.54 14.60 -5.43
C LEU A 145 -24.14 15.53 -6.47
N ALA A 146 -23.36 15.91 -7.47
CA ALA A 146 -23.86 16.72 -8.58
C ALA A 146 -24.91 15.95 -9.41
N ILE A 147 -24.66 14.67 -9.70
CA ILE A 147 -25.61 13.78 -10.38
C ILE A 147 -26.90 13.65 -9.56
N LEU A 148 -26.77 13.41 -8.25
CA LEU A 148 -27.92 13.34 -7.35
C LEU A 148 -28.72 14.64 -7.36
N ALA A 149 -28.05 15.78 -7.20
CA ALA A 149 -28.71 17.09 -7.17
C ALA A 149 -29.45 17.41 -8.47
N VAL A 150 -28.83 17.14 -9.63
CA VAL A 150 -29.47 17.31 -10.94
C VAL A 150 -30.65 16.35 -11.10
N GLY A 151 -30.50 15.09 -10.71
CA GLY A 151 -31.57 14.09 -10.77
C GLY A 151 -32.77 14.46 -9.90
N LEU A 152 -32.53 14.92 -8.66
CA LEU A 152 -33.59 15.38 -7.76
C LEU A 152 -34.28 16.65 -8.28
N ALA A 153 -33.52 17.59 -8.86
CA ALA A 153 -34.09 18.78 -9.46
C ALA A 153 -34.97 18.42 -10.67
N ALA A 154 -34.51 17.52 -11.54
CA ALA A 154 -35.30 17.04 -12.68
C ALA A 154 -36.56 16.29 -12.24
N ALA A 155 -36.48 15.55 -11.13
CA ALA A 155 -37.61 14.84 -10.54
C ALA A 155 -38.59 15.74 -9.77
N SER A 156 -38.38 17.06 -9.69
CA SER A 156 -39.25 17.97 -8.92
C SER A 156 -40.35 18.67 -9.75
N SER A 157 -40.58 18.22 -10.99
CA SER A 157 -41.66 18.73 -11.84
C SER A 157 -43.03 18.43 -11.22
N PRO A 158 -44.01 19.36 -11.21
CA PRO A 158 -45.32 19.19 -10.57
C PRO A 158 -46.26 18.18 -11.25
N GLU A 159 -45.74 17.27 -12.08
CA GLU A 159 -46.51 16.22 -12.75
C GLU A 159 -46.52 14.94 -11.89
N ASP A 160 -47.69 14.34 -11.70
CA ASP A 160 -47.99 13.05 -11.04
C ASP A 160 -47.09 12.61 -9.85
N GLU A 161 -47.67 12.45 -8.66
CA GLU A 161 -46.94 12.00 -7.45
C GLU A 161 -46.19 10.67 -7.64
N GLN A 162 -46.70 9.79 -8.51
CA GLN A 162 -46.04 8.53 -8.84
C GLN A 162 -44.74 8.76 -9.63
N PHE A 163 -44.72 9.72 -10.56
CA PHE A 163 -43.54 10.09 -11.34
C PHE A 163 -42.44 10.71 -10.47
N LEU A 164 -42.82 11.48 -9.44
CA LEU A 164 -41.87 12.02 -8.45
C LEU A 164 -41.09 10.91 -7.74
N SER A 165 -41.78 9.84 -7.32
CA SER A 165 -41.15 8.72 -6.59
C SER A 165 -40.18 7.93 -7.46
N ASP A 166 -40.53 7.67 -8.72
CA ASP A 166 -39.67 6.95 -9.67
C ASP A 166 -38.44 7.80 -10.05
N GLY A 167 -38.62 9.11 -10.25
CA GLY A 167 -37.54 10.04 -10.57
C GLY A 167 -36.49 10.16 -9.45
N GLN A 168 -36.94 10.25 -8.19
CA GLN A 168 -36.05 10.28 -7.04
C GLN A 168 -35.27 8.98 -6.86
N ALA A 169 -35.95 7.83 -7.03
CA ALA A 169 -35.30 6.52 -7.00
C ALA A 169 -34.23 6.40 -8.10
N ALA A 170 -34.54 6.83 -9.32
CA ALA A 170 -33.59 6.84 -10.42
C ALA A 170 -32.37 7.74 -10.13
N ALA A 171 -32.57 8.93 -9.55
CA ALA A 171 -31.49 9.84 -9.16
C ALA A 171 -30.57 9.22 -8.11
N LEU A 172 -31.14 8.55 -7.10
CA LEU A 172 -30.38 7.83 -6.07
C LEU A 172 -29.58 6.67 -6.66
N VAL A 173 -30.19 5.87 -7.54
CA VAL A 173 -29.51 4.76 -8.24
C VAL A 173 -28.37 5.29 -9.11
N ALA A 174 -28.59 6.36 -9.87
CA ALA A 174 -27.57 6.97 -10.71
C ALA A 174 -26.38 7.48 -9.87
N ALA A 175 -26.65 8.16 -8.76
CA ALA A 175 -25.62 8.60 -7.83
C ALA A 175 -24.85 7.42 -7.22
N ALA A 176 -25.55 6.36 -6.79
CA ALA A 176 -24.94 5.17 -6.22
C ALA A 176 -24.04 4.43 -7.23
N VAL A 177 -24.46 4.30 -8.49
CA VAL A 177 -23.67 3.68 -9.56
C VAL A 177 -22.46 4.54 -9.95
N SER A 178 -22.56 5.85 -9.84
CA SER A 178 -21.44 6.75 -10.18
C SER A 178 -20.26 6.63 -9.20
N ILE A 179 -20.49 6.23 -7.95
CA ILE A 179 -19.45 6.05 -6.92
C ILE A 179 -18.35 5.06 -7.37
N PRO A 180 -18.65 3.78 -7.70
CA PRO A 180 -17.61 2.85 -8.14
C PRO A 180 -16.94 3.27 -9.46
N ILE A 181 -17.64 3.97 -10.34
CA ILE A 181 -17.06 4.51 -11.58
C ILE A 181 -16.00 5.55 -11.26
N VAL A 182 -16.32 6.51 -10.37
CA VAL A 182 -15.40 7.53 -9.90
C VAL A 182 -14.17 6.90 -9.24
N MET A 183 -14.35 5.89 -8.39
CA MET A 183 -13.25 5.17 -7.74
C MET A 183 -12.30 4.53 -8.76
N VAL A 184 -12.85 3.85 -9.77
CA VAL A 184 -12.04 3.21 -10.83
C VAL A 184 -11.30 4.25 -11.65
N VAL A 185 -11.96 5.35 -12.03
CA VAL A 185 -11.33 6.44 -12.80
C VAL A 185 -10.19 7.08 -12.00
N ASP A 186 -10.40 7.35 -10.71
CA ASP A 186 -9.39 7.92 -9.83
C ASP A 186 -8.16 7.00 -9.73
N ALA A 187 -8.38 5.73 -9.37
CA ALA A 187 -7.31 4.75 -9.23
C ALA A 187 -6.58 4.44 -10.54
N ALA A 188 -7.30 4.38 -11.67
CA ALA A 188 -6.72 3.99 -12.96
C ALA A 188 -6.07 5.16 -13.71
N ALA A 189 -6.63 6.36 -13.62
CA ALA A 189 -6.16 7.52 -14.40
C ALA A 189 -5.30 8.49 -13.59
N ILE A 190 -5.57 8.65 -12.29
CA ILE A 190 -4.93 9.67 -11.45
C ILE A 190 -3.80 9.08 -10.60
N ALA A 191 -3.96 7.88 -10.05
CA ALA A 191 -3.03 7.26 -9.09
C ALA A 191 -1.75 6.64 -9.71
N TRP A 192 -1.03 7.45 -10.49
CA TRP A 192 0.28 7.12 -11.06
C TRP A 192 1.30 8.16 -10.65
N GLU A 193 2.54 7.77 -10.38
CA GLU A 193 3.67 8.65 -10.10
C GLU A 193 4.74 8.45 -11.16
N ASP A 194 5.36 9.55 -11.60
CA ASP A 194 6.56 9.49 -12.42
C ASP A 194 7.74 9.32 -11.46
N THR A 195 8.37 8.15 -11.49
CA THR A 195 9.52 7.84 -10.67
C THR A 195 10.79 7.99 -11.50
N GLU A 196 11.86 8.52 -10.89
CA GLU A 196 13.18 8.41 -11.50
C GLU A 196 13.46 6.93 -11.78
N PRO A 197 14.01 6.58 -12.95
CA PRO A 197 14.38 5.21 -13.24
C PRO A 197 15.24 4.71 -12.09
N SER A 198 14.69 3.78 -11.31
CA SER A 198 15.48 3.14 -10.26
C SER A 198 16.70 2.56 -10.97
N PRO A 199 17.93 2.70 -10.45
CA PRO A 199 19.04 1.93 -10.97
C PRO A 199 18.70 0.47 -10.69
N GLY A 200 17.92 -0.14 -11.60
CA GLY A 200 17.39 -1.47 -11.41
C GLY A 200 18.55 -2.38 -11.11
N ILE A 201 18.35 -3.30 -10.15
CA ILE A 201 19.37 -4.27 -9.80
C ILE A 201 19.69 -5.06 -11.07
N ARG A 202 20.76 -4.68 -11.77
CA ARG A 202 21.21 -5.34 -12.99
C ARG A 202 22.22 -6.37 -12.57
N ALA A 203 21.72 -7.50 -12.10
CA ALA A 203 22.53 -8.67 -11.86
C ALA A 203 22.90 -9.32 -13.20
N ARG A 204 24.19 -9.35 -13.51
CA ARG A 204 24.80 -10.11 -14.60
C ARG A 204 25.46 -11.35 -14.01
N PRO A 205 24.76 -12.50 -14.00
CA PRO A 205 25.40 -13.75 -13.65
C PRO A 205 26.47 -14.07 -14.70
N SER A 206 27.63 -14.51 -14.26
CA SER A 206 28.66 -15.05 -15.15
C SER A 206 29.20 -16.35 -14.60
N ILE A 207 29.45 -17.30 -15.50
CA ILE A 207 30.09 -18.57 -15.17
C ILE A 207 31.44 -18.55 -15.87
N ILE A 208 32.50 -18.73 -15.09
CA ILE A 208 33.87 -18.86 -15.58
C ILE A 208 34.24 -20.34 -15.45
N VAL A 209 34.55 -20.97 -16.58
CA VAL A 209 35.03 -22.36 -16.63
C VAL A 209 36.50 -22.32 -17.05
N THR A 210 37.34 -23.00 -16.28
CA THR A 210 38.76 -23.24 -16.58
C THR A 210 39.03 -24.74 -16.62
N ASP A 211 40.22 -25.16 -17.06
CA ASP A 211 40.60 -26.58 -17.10
C ASP A 211 40.64 -27.26 -15.72
N SER A 212 40.61 -26.48 -14.63
CA SER A 212 40.72 -26.99 -13.25
C SER A 212 39.59 -26.54 -12.31
N ALA A 213 38.71 -25.62 -12.72
CA ALA A 213 37.65 -25.10 -11.86
C ALA A 213 36.45 -24.53 -12.62
N VAL A 214 35.31 -24.48 -11.92
CA VAL A 214 34.10 -23.77 -12.33
C VAL A 214 33.75 -22.76 -11.24
N ALA A 215 33.57 -21.49 -11.61
CA ALA A 215 33.15 -20.44 -10.69
C ALA A 215 31.92 -19.71 -11.24
N ALA A 216 30.91 -19.52 -10.38
CA ALA A 216 29.76 -18.66 -10.66
C ALA A 216 29.94 -17.34 -9.92
N THR A 217 29.80 -16.22 -10.62
CA THR A 217 29.87 -14.88 -10.04
C THR A 217 28.63 -14.08 -10.41
N LEU A 218 28.20 -13.20 -9.52
CA LEU A 218 27.11 -12.25 -9.77
C LEU A 218 27.71 -10.84 -9.72
N SER A 219 27.75 -10.16 -10.85
CA SER A 219 28.23 -8.77 -10.94
C SER A 219 27.07 -7.85 -11.29
N GLY A 220 27.04 -6.63 -10.79
CA GLY A 220 25.93 -5.73 -11.07
C GLY A 220 25.99 -4.42 -10.32
N THR A 221 25.05 -3.54 -10.62
CA THR A 221 24.70 -2.41 -9.76
C THR A 221 23.58 -2.87 -8.83
N PHE A 222 23.82 -2.76 -7.53
CA PHE A 222 22.87 -3.06 -6.46
C PHE A 222 22.50 -1.77 -5.73
#